data_AF-A0A0R3RHV7-F1
#
_entry.id   AF-A0A0R3RHV7-F1
#
_cell.length_a   1.000
_cell.length_b   1.000
_cell.length_c   1.000
_cell.angle_alpha   90.00
_cell.angle_beta   90.00
_cell.angle_gamma   90.00
#
_symmetry.space_group_name_H-M   'P 1'
#
loop_
_entity.id
_entity.type
_entity.pdbx_description
1 polymer ?
#
loop_
_entity_poly.entity_id
_entity_poly.type
_entity_poly.pdbx_seq_one_letter_code
_entity_poly.pdbx_strand_id
1 'polypeptide(L)'
;MGSVVFDRGWIMDFLVQSVWIFLCVLLSLITECLSVPMANAICGACTMVLTEMEIKIAELEEKNRGKNDHPTSIVKNHDLADKGSISRSEIQLSEILEAICDKTSEWTAVVHPRTGKGVYARRATLKLKQVPEHLTIHQFGDACSDFLDLYEDQLIRFARKKHKEPVRLFCHETIEVCTAVDVAPMTDEESGKAQILNDEEKEKTVEKALDKLKRDAEEMNDEL
;
A
#
# COMPACT_ATOMS: atom_id res chain seq x y z
N MET A 1 -6.65 -54.61 51.84
CA MET A 1 -5.75 -53.46 52.11
C MET A 1 -4.67 -53.50 51.04
N GLY A 2 -4.57 -52.58 50.07
CA GLY A 2 -4.43 -51.12 50.22
C GLY A 2 -2.98 -50.87 50.68
N SER A 3 -2.04 -50.46 49.83
CA SER A 3 -1.99 -49.10 49.27
C SER A 3 -1.18 -49.05 47.97
N VAL A 4 -1.74 -48.45 46.92
CA VAL A 4 -1.00 -48.04 45.73
C VAL A 4 -0.41 -46.66 46.06
N VAL A 5 0.91 -46.60 46.21
CA VAL A 5 1.63 -45.34 46.43
C VAL A 5 1.62 -44.60 45.09
N PHE A 6 0.67 -43.66 44.96
CA PHE A 6 0.53 -42.82 43.79
C PHE A 6 1.58 -41.70 43.86
N ASP A 7 2.63 -41.84 43.05
CA ASP A 7 3.77 -40.94 42.99
C ASP A 7 3.32 -39.55 42.50
N ARG A 8 3.19 -38.61 43.44
CA ARG A 8 2.71 -37.24 43.20
C ARG A 8 3.67 -36.39 42.35
N GLY A 9 4.92 -36.82 42.15
CA GLY A 9 5.93 -36.07 41.40
C GLY A 9 5.61 -35.99 39.91
N TRP A 10 5.24 -37.11 39.30
CA TRP A 10 4.98 -37.20 37.85
C TRP A 10 3.80 -36.35 37.37
N ILE A 11 2.81 -36.13 38.23
CA ILE A 11 1.62 -35.33 37.90
C ILE A 11 1.98 -33.85 37.82
N MET A 12 2.88 -33.38 38.70
CA MET A 12 3.30 -31.98 38.70
C MET A 12 4.17 -31.64 37.49
N ASP A 13 5.05 -32.55 37.07
CA ASP A 13 5.86 -32.38 35.86
C ASP A 13 4.98 -32.34 34.59
N PHE A 14 3.96 -33.20 34.52
CA PHE A 14 3.03 -33.23 33.38
C PHE A 14 2.18 -31.96 33.32
N LEU A 15 1.76 -31.42 34.46
CA LEU A 15 1.02 -30.16 34.54
C LEU A 15 1.90 -28.98 34.12
N VAL A 16 3.14 -28.89 34.58
CA VAL A 16 4.09 -27.82 34.18
C VAL A 16 4.38 -27.89 32.69
N GLN A 17 4.60 -29.08 32.13
CA GLN A 17 4.88 -29.27 30.72
C GLN A 17 3.66 -28.94 29.84
N SER A 18 2.45 -29.28 30.29
CA SER A 18 1.21 -28.92 29.59
C SER A 18 0.94 -27.41 29.59
N VAL A 19 1.24 -26.70 30.69
CA VAL A 19 1.12 -25.24 30.79
C VAL A 19 2.12 -24.55 29.85
N TRP A 20 3.35 -25.05 29.75
CA TRP A 20 4.35 -24.52 28.81
C TRP A 20 3.94 -24.72 27.35
N ILE A 21 3.44 -25.90 26.99
CA ILE A 21 2.95 -26.16 25.62
C ILE A 21 1.77 -25.25 25.30
N PHE A 22 0.83 -25.10 26.23
CA PHE A 22 -0.34 -24.24 26.03
C PHE A 22 0.08 -22.76 25.89
N LEU A 23 1.04 -22.30 26.68
CA LEU A 23 1.62 -20.95 26.55
C LEU A 23 2.30 -20.75 25.19
N CYS A 24 3.06 -21.73 24.70
CA CYS A 24 3.68 -21.66 23.37
C CYS A 24 2.63 -21.60 22.25
N VAL A 25 1.56 -22.41 22.35
CA VAL A 25 0.47 -22.41 21.36
C VAL A 25 -0.28 -21.08 21.37
N LEU A 26 -0.55 -20.50 22.55
CA LEU A 26 -1.16 -19.17 22.67
C LEU A 26 -0.26 -18.06 22.09
N LEU A 27 1.06 -18.12 22.32
CA LEU A 27 2.01 -17.17 21.73
C LEU A 27 2.05 -17.26 20.20
N SER A 28 1.98 -18.46 19.63
CA SER A 28 1.88 -18.64 18.16
C SER A 28 0.58 -18.06 17.61
N LEU A 29 -0.57 -18.31 18.26
CA LEU A 29 -1.88 -17.77 17.87
C LEU A 29 -1.93 -16.23 17.92
N ILE A 30 -1.29 -15.60 18.91
CA ILE A 30 -1.25 -14.13 19.02
C ILE A 30 -0.37 -13.52 17.91
N THR A 31 0.64 -14.24 17.43
CA THR A 31 1.55 -13.76 16.38
C THR A 31 0.83 -13.65 15.01
N GLU A 32 -0.14 -14.53 14.74
CA GLU A 32 -0.93 -14.50 13.50
C GLU A 32 -1.94 -13.34 13.47
N CYS A 33 -2.41 -12.85 14.63
CA CYS A 33 -3.35 -11.72 14.68
C CYS A 33 -2.70 -10.35 14.49
N LEU A 34 -1.38 -10.24 14.61
CA LEU A 34 -0.65 -8.96 14.51
C LEU A 34 0.11 -8.79 13.19
N SER A 35 0.02 -9.74 12.25
CA SER A 35 0.58 -9.54 10.92
C SER A 35 -0.26 -8.51 10.18
N VAL A 36 0.14 -7.23 10.29
CA VAL A 36 -0.29 -6.18 9.35
C VAL A 36 -0.02 -6.76 7.95
N PRO A 37 -1.03 -6.79 7.07
CA PRO A 37 -0.87 -7.37 5.74
C PRO A 37 0.29 -6.66 5.05
N MET A 38 1.38 -7.40 4.85
CA MET A 38 2.63 -6.84 4.31
C MET A 38 2.37 -6.27 2.92
N ALA A 39 3.01 -5.13 2.64
CA ALA A 39 2.93 -4.52 1.32
C ALA A 39 3.60 -5.44 0.29
N ASN A 40 2.89 -5.75 -0.81
CA ASN A 40 3.46 -6.51 -1.91
C ASN A 40 4.42 -5.61 -2.70
N ALA A 41 5.71 -5.89 -2.62
CA ALA A 41 6.76 -5.12 -3.28
C ALA A 41 6.60 -5.06 -4.81
N ILE A 42 6.18 -6.16 -5.45
CA ILE A 42 5.99 -6.23 -6.91
C ILE A 42 4.80 -5.35 -7.34
N CYS A 43 3.70 -5.41 -6.59
CA CYS A 43 2.55 -4.53 -6.84
C CYS A 43 2.90 -3.05 -6.61
N GLY A 44 3.70 -2.78 -5.57
CA GLY A 44 4.24 -1.45 -5.31
C GLY A 44 5.13 -0.93 -6.44
N ALA A 45 6.01 -1.79 -6.98
CA ALA A 45 6.87 -1.47 -8.11
C ALA A 45 6.04 -1.15 -9.36
N CYS A 46 5.03 -1.98 -9.68
CA CYS A 46 4.13 -1.72 -10.80
C CYS A 46 3.39 -0.38 -10.67
N THR A 47 2.85 -0.11 -9.48
CA THR A 47 2.15 1.15 -9.18
C THR A 47 3.07 2.35 -9.30
N MET A 48 4.30 2.24 -8.78
CA MET A 48 5.31 3.29 -8.87
C MET A 48 5.68 3.57 -10.31
N VAL A 49 6.04 2.54 -11.08
CA VAL A 49 6.51 2.68 -12.46
C VAL A 49 5.46 3.39 -13.31
N LEU A 50 4.21 2.94 -13.28
CA LEU A 50 3.13 3.58 -14.07
C LEU A 50 2.84 5.00 -13.61
N THR A 51 2.87 5.26 -12.31
CA THR A 51 2.59 6.60 -11.78
C THR A 51 3.69 7.59 -12.19
N GLU A 52 4.96 7.22 -12.00
CA GLU A 52 6.10 8.06 -12.38
C GLU A 52 6.19 8.25 -13.90
N MET A 53 5.87 7.22 -14.67
CA MET A 53 5.80 7.28 -16.13
C MET A 53 4.75 8.32 -16.57
N GLU A 54 3.51 8.24 -16.07
CA GLU A 54 2.46 9.21 -16.41
C GLU A 54 2.82 10.64 -15.99
N ILE A 55 3.46 10.83 -14.84
CA ILE A 55 3.96 12.15 -14.40
C ILE A 55 4.99 12.69 -15.39
N LYS A 56 5.96 11.87 -15.80
CA LYS A 56 6.98 12.26 -16.78
C LYS A 56 6.41 12.58 -18.14
N ILE A 57 5.41 11.83 -18.59
CA ILE A 57 4.72 12.10 -19.84
C ILE A 57 3.93 13.41 -19.75
N ALA A 58 3.24 13.68 -18.64
CA ALA A 58 2.55 14.95 -18.43
C ALA A 58 3.52 16.16 -18.40
N GLU A 59 4.68 16.02 -17.75
CA GLU A 59 5.74 17.04 -17.76
C GLU A 59 6.23 17.35 -19.19
N LEU A 60 6.41 16.30 -20.01
CA LEU A 60 6.81 16.45 -21.41
C LEU A 60 5.71 17.09 -22.26
N GLU A 61 4.44 16.70 -22.05
CA GLU A 61 3.27 17.28 -22.74
C GLU A 61 3.21 18.79 -22.53
N GLU A 62 3.40 19.24 -21.28
CA GLU A 62 3.39 20.66 -20.95
C GLU A 62 4.60 21.41 -21.53
N LYS A 63 5.80 20.81 -21.47
CA LYS A 63 7.02 21.40 -22.06
C LYS A 63 6.91 21.59 -23.57
N ASN A 64 6.32 20.65 -24.28
CA ASN A 64 6.10 20.76 -25.72
C ASN A 64 5.00 21.76 -26.05
N ARG A 65 3.95 21.85 -25.23
CA ARG A 65 2.92 22.89 -25.38
C ARG A 65 3.53 24.29 -25.32
N GLY A 66 4.37 24.58 -24.31
CA GLY A 66 5.04 25.87 -24.18
C GLY A 66 6.03 26.21 -25.31
N LYS A 67 6.60 25.20 -26.00
CA LYS A 67 7.44 25.40 -27.19
C LYS A 67 6.65 25.73 -28.45
N ASN A 68 5.43 25.19 -28.57
CA ASN A 68 4.55 25.42 -29.71
C ASN A 68 3.90 26.82 -29.70
N ASP A 69 3.95 27.54 -28.58
CA ASP A 69 3.48 28.92 -28.46
C ASP A 69 4.48 29.96 -29.00
N HIS A 70 5.63 29.53 -29.54
CA HIS A 70 6.50 30.39 -30.34
C HIS A 70 6.29 30.08 -31.83
N PRO A 71 5.60 30.93 -32.60
CA PRO A 71 5.28 30.64 -33.99
C PRO A 71 6.54 30.83 -34.83
N THR A 72 7.36 29.79 -34.94
CA THR A 72 8.36 29.73 -36.01
C THR A 72 7.61 29.35 -37.28
N SER A 73 7.27 30.36 -38.05
CA SER A 73 6.77 30.27 -39.42
C SER A 73 7.74 29.47 -40.28
N ILE A 74 7.48 28.19 -40.53
CA ILE A 74 7.90 27.54 -41.78
C ILE A 74 6.77 26.64 -42.29
N VAL A 75 6.22 27.08 -43.41
CA VAL A 75 5.38 26.33 -44.34
C VAL A 75 6.18 25.16 -44.93
N LYS A 76 5.65 23.93 -44.90
CA LYS A 76 5.62 23.00 -46.05
C LYS A 76 4.78 21.77 -45.75
N ASN A 77 3.97 21.42 -46.75
CA ASN A 77 3.03 20.33 -46.81
C ASN A 77 3.66 18.98 -46.41
N HIS A 78 3.12 18.38 -45.35
CA HIS A 78 3.00 16.94 -45.20
C HIS A 78 1.75 16.65 -44.37
N ASP A 79 1.11 15.55 -44.69
CA ASP A 79 -0.26 15.17 -44.37
C ASP A 79 -0.76 15.53 -42.96
N LEU A 80 -1.89 16.23 -42.97
CA LEU A 80 -2.71 16.57 -41.82
C LEU A 80 -3.39 15.31 -41.25
N ALA A 81 -2.63 14.47 -40.54
CA ALA A 81 -3.19 13.36 -39.75
C ALA A 81 -2.28 12.89 -38.61
N ASP A 82 -1.69 13.78 -37.80
CA ASP A 82 -1.34 13.45 -36.40
C ASP A 82 -0.96 14.70 -35.56
N LYS A 83 -1.87 15.68 -35.46
CA LYS A 83 -1.73 16.77 -34.48
C LYS A 83 -2.58 16.42 -33.27
N GLY A 84 -2.03 15.73 -32.27
CA GLY A 84 -2.85 15.45 -31.09
C GLY A 84 -2.32 14.57 -29.96
N SER A 85 -1.04 14.30 -29.83
CA SER A 85 -0.43 13.86 -28.57
C SER A 85 1.06 13.79 -28.80
N ILE A 86 1.89 14.01 -27.78
CA ILE A 86 3.27 13.55 -27.85
C ILE A 86 3.22 12.09 -28.28
N SER A 87 3.77 11.78 -29.46
CA SER A 87 4.06 10.40 -29.82
C SER A 87 4.92 9.89 -28.67
N ARG A 88 4.32 9.07 -27.79
CA ARG A 88 5.02 8.29 -26.77
C ARG A 88 5.91 7.31 -27.52
N SER A 89 6.96 7.86 -28.13
CA SER A 89 7.90 7.13 -28.94
C SER A 89 8.60 6.14 -28.02
N GLU A 90 8.79 4.93 -28.52
CA GLU A 90 9.37 3.82 -27.77
C GLU A 90 10.67 4.21 -27.06
N ILE A 91 11.53 4.96 -27.77
CA ILE A 91 12.79 5.49 -27.25
C ILE A 91 12.57 6.39 -26.03
N GLN A 92 11.61 7.32 -26.10
CA GLN A 92 11.31 8.19 -24.96
C GLN A 92 10.73 7.43 -23.77
N LEU A 93 9.98 6.35 -24.02
CA LEU A 93 9.44 5.52 -22.96
C LEU A 93 10.54 4.72 -22.27
N SER A 94 11.45 4.11 -23.03
CA SER A 94 12.61 3.38 -22.48
C SER A 94 13.51 4.31 -21.64
N GLU A 95 13.83 5.51 -22.13
CA GLU A 95 14.60 6.51 -21.35
C GLU A 95 13.91 6.88 -20.03
N ILE A 96 12.57 6.97 -20.01
CA ILE A 96 11.80 7.23 -18.80
C ILE A 96 11.91 6.04 -17.84
N LEU A 97 11.76 4.81 -18.35
CA LEU A 97 11.81 3.58 -17.55
C LEU A 97 13.15 3.38 -16.87
N GLU A 98 14.27 3.63 -17.57
CA GLU A 98 15.62 3.53 -17.01
C GLU A 98 15.82 4.39 -15.75
N ALA A 99 15.23 5.60 -15.72
CA ALA A 99 15.38 6.54 -14.61
C ALA A 99 14.29 6.43 -13.53
N ILE A 100 13.32 5.53 -13.67
CA ILE A 100 12.19 5.42 -12.74
C ILE A 100 12.62 4.75 -11.42
N CYS A 101 13.42 3.68 -11.48
CA CYS A 101 13.82 2.96 -10.27
C CYS A 101 14.74 3.79 -9.35
N ASP A 102 15.41 4.82 -9.86
CA ASP A 102 16.18 5.77 -9.05
C ASP A 102 15.29 6.58 -8.06
N LYS A 103 13.99 6.71 -8.38
CA LYS A 103 13.02 7.44 -7.55
C LYS A 103 12.41 6.61 -6.43
N THR A 104 12.84 5.36 -6.26
CA THR A 104 12.37 4.46 -5.18
C THR A 104 12.52 5.08 -3.79
N SER A 105 13.50 5.96 -3.59
CA SER A 105 13.69 6.73 -2.35
C SER A 105 12.55 7.72 -2.03
N GLU A 106 11.80 8.16 -3.05
CA GLU A 106 10.61 9.00 -2.89
C GLU A 106 9.36 8.20 -2.54
N TRP A 107 9.43 6.87 -2.50
CA TRP A 107 8.31 5.99 -2.21
C TRP A 107 8.48 5.33 -0.85
N THR A 108 7.37 5.09 -0.16
CA THR A 108 7.38 4.41 1.14
C THR A 108 6.14 3.55 1.32
N ALA A 109 6.24 2.55 2.19
CA ALA A 109 5.12 1.71 2.58
C ALA A 109 4.20 2.49 3.54
N VAL A 110 2.94 2.60 3.15
CA VAL A 110 1.87 3.27 3.91
C VAL A 110 0.73 2.29 4.15
N VAL A 111 -0.08 2.54 5.16
CA VAL A 111 -1.34 1.82 5.32
C VAL A 111 -2.41 2.51 4.49
N HIS A 112 -3.01 1.77 3.56
CA HIS A 112 -4.13 2.24 2.77
C HIS A 112 -5.32 2.55 3.68
N PRO A 113 -5.86 3.78 3.68
CA PRO A 113 -6.86 4.21 4.68
C PRO A 113 -8.18 3.45 4.57
N ARG A 114 -8.59 3.04 3.36
CA ARG A 114 -9.84 2.28 3.14
C ARG A 114 -9.75 0.79 3.46
N THR A 115 -8.61 0.17 3.22
CA THR A 115 -8.47 -1.29 3.21
C THR A 115 -7.66 -1.80 4.38
N GLY A 116 -6.96 -0.91 5.10
CA GLY A 116 -6.04 -1.27 6.17
C GLY A 116 -4.80 -2.04 5.69
N LYS A 117 -4.61 -2.16 4.37
CA LYS A 117 -3.52 -2.93 3.77
C LYS A 117 -2.25 -2.09 3.61
N GLY A 118 -1.08 -2.68 3.84
CA GLY A 118 0.18 -2.04 3.47
C GLY A 118 0.28 -1.90 1.95
N VAL A 119 0.51 -0.68 1.46
CA VAL A 119 0.67 -0.36 0.04
C VAL A 119 1.81 0.65 -0.13
N TYR A 120 2.44 0.69 -1.29
CA TYR A 120 3.49 1.67 -1.57
C TYR A 120 2.87 2.95 -2.12
N ALA A 121 3.25 4.09 -1.54
CA ALA A 121 2.81 5.39 -2.01
C ALA A 121 3.95 6.40 -1.98
N ARG A 122 3.83 7.44 -2.80
CA ARG A 122 4.83 8.52 -2.86
C ARG A 122 4.84 9.30 -1.54
N ARG A 123 6.02 9.67 -1.09
CA ARG A 123 6.26 10.44 0.15
C ARG A 123 5.61 11.82 0.10
N ALA A 124 5.56 12.43 -1.08
CA ALA A 124 4.91 13.73 -1.29
C ALA A 124 3.38 13.71 -1.04
N THR A 125 2.74 12.54 -1.10
CA THR A 125 1.30 12.36 -0.84
C THR A 125 0.98 12.00 0.63
N LEU A 126 1.97 12.05 1.54
CA LEU A 126 1.82 11.61 2.93
C LEU A 126 1.11 12.65 3.81
N LYS A 127 -0.21 12.63 3.81
CA LYS A 127 -1.00 12.89 5.03
C LYS A 127 -1.31 11.59 5.80
N LEU A 128 -0.76 10.46 5.36
CA LEU A 128 -1.08 9.12 5.85
C LEU A 128 -0.07 8.64 6.90
N LYS A 129 -0.54 7.80 7.85
CA LYS A 129 0.29 7.19 8.89
C LYS A 129 1.37 6.30 8.25
N GLN A 130 2.64 6.65 8.49
CA GLN A 130 3.79 5.88 8.02
C GLN A 130 3.89 4.56 8.81
N VAL A 131 4.21 3.48 8.11
CA VAL A 131 4.62 2.23 8.76
C VAL A 131 6.07 2.40 9.21
N PRO A 132 6.45 2.05 10.46
CA PRO A 132 7.83 2.19 10.93
C PRO A 132 8.80 1.49 9.98
N GLU A 133 9.65 2.30 9.39
CA GLU A 133 10.67 1.98 8.40
C GLU A 133 11.75 1.10 9.02
N HIS A 134 12.05 -0.05 8.42
CA HIS A 134 13.32 -0.72 8.74
C HIS A 134 13.95 -1.59 7.64
N LEU A 135 13.28 -1.92 6.52
CA LEU A 135 13.89 -2.83 5.53
C LEU A 135 13.54 -2.65 4.05
N THR A 136 12.82 -1.61 3.64
CA THR A 136 12.12 -1.68 2.35
C THR A 136 12.74 -0.90 1.20
N ILE A 137 13.58 0.12 1.38
CA ILE A 137 14.02 0.95 0.23
C ILE A 137 14.90 0.18 -0.74
N HIS A 138 15.95 -0.50 -0.26
CA HIS A 138 16.84 -1.28 -1.13
C HIS A 138 16.12 -2.48 -1.77
N GLN A 139 15.34 -3.23 -0.97
CA GLN A 139 14.53 -4.33 -1.46
C GLN A 139 13.48 -3.89 -2.49
N PHE A 140 12.96 -2.66 -2.36
CA PHE A 140 12.03 -2.07 -3.31
C PHE A 140 12.72 -1.56 -4.57
N GLY A 141 13.96 -1.08 -4.45
CA GLY A 141 14.84 -0.79 -5.59
C GLY A 141 15.07 -2.03 -6.44
N ASP A 142 15.48 -3.13 -5.82
CA ASP A 142 15.70 -4.40 -6.51
C ASP A 142 14.40 -4.91 -7.15
N ALA A 143 13.28 -4.86 -6.43
CA ALA A 143 11.97 -5.24 -6.96
C ALA A 143 11.49 -4.37 -8.13
N CYS A 144 11.91 -3.10 -8.19
CA CYS A 144 11.63 -2.22 -9.33
C CYS A 144 12.42 -2.66 -10.56
N SER A 145 13.72 -2.90 -10.40
CA SER A 145 14.59 -3.37 -11.48
C SER A 145 14.09 -4.71 -12.03
N ASP A 146 13.82 -5.68 -11.15
CA ASP A 146 13.28 -6.98 -11.52
C ASP A 146 11.93 -6.86 -12.26
N PHE A 147 11.09 -5.91 -11.85
CA PHE A 147 9.81 -5.67 -12.51
C PHE A 147 9.98 -5.08 -13.91
N LEU A 148 10.89 -4.12 -14.10
CA LEU A 148 11.17 -3.57 -15.42
C LEU A 148 11.73 -4.64 -16.36
N ASP A 149 12.70 -5.43 -15.89
CA ASP A 149 13.31 -6.51 -16.68
C ASP A 149 12.26 -7.52 -17.21
N LEU A 150 11.18 -7.75 -16.44
CA LEU A 150 10.12 -8.68 -16.81
C LEU A 150 9.01 -8.07 -17.67
N TYR A 151 8.68 -6.79 -17.48
CA TYR A 151 7.46 -6.18 -18.03
C TYR A 151 7.71 -4.96 -18.93
N GLU A 152 8.96 -4.56 -19.20
CA GLU A 152 9.32 -3.39 -20.02
C GLU A 152 8.57 -3.37 -21.37
N ASP A 153 8.66 -4.43 -22.16
CA ASP A 153 8.01 -4.50 -23.48
C ASP A 153 6.49 -4.32 -23.40
N GLN A 154 5.88 -4.89 -22.36
CA GLN A 154 4.43 -4.81 -22.13
C GLN A 154 4.03 -3.41 -21.67
N LEU A 155 4.83 -2.79 -20.80
CA LEU A 155 4.67 -1.41 -20.33
C LEU A 155 4.75 -0.43 -21.48
N ILE A 156 5.77 -0.54 -22.34
CA ILE A 156 5.94 0.30 -23.52
C ILE A 156 4.72 0.19 -24.42
N ARG A 157 4.26 -1.04 -24.71
CA ARG A 157 3.08 -1.28 -25.55
C ARG A 157 1.81 -0.69 -24.94
N PHE A 158 1.63 -0.86 -23.63
CA PHE A 158 0.48 -0.34 -22.90
C PHE A 158 0.45 1.18 -22.89
N ALA A 159 1.60 1.79 -22.61
CA ALA A 159 1.74 3.23 -22.47
C ALA A 159 1.51 3.97 -23.79
N ARG A 160 1.74 3.36 -24.96
CA ARG A 160 1.44 3.99 -26.27
C ARG A 160 0.04 4.61 -26.37
N LYS A 161 -0.93 4.13 -25.58
CA LYS A 161 -2.26 4.73 -25.46
C LYS A 161 -2.44 5.39 -24.10
N LYS A 162 -3.10 6.54 -24.07
CA LYS A 162 -3.46 7.22 -22.82
C LYS A 162 -4.65 6.50 -22.17
N HIS A 163 -4.52 6.14 -20.90
CA HIS A 163 -5.56 5.47 -20.12
C HIS A 163 -6.01 6.35 -18.96
N LYS A 164 -7.27 6.21 -18.52
CA LYS A 164 -7.81 6.97 -17.38
C LYS A 164 -7.31 6.45 -16.03
N GLU A 165 -7.21 5.13 -15.89
CA GLU A 165 -6.74 4.44 -14.68
C GLU A 165 -5.60 3.47 -15.04
N PRO A 166 -4.40 3.97 -15.39
CA PRO A 166 -3.32 3.14 -15.94
C PRO A 166 -2.83 2.07 -14.96
N VAL A 167 -2.74 2.40 -13.67
CA VAL A 167 -2.32 1.47 -12.60
C VAL A 167 -3.27 0.28 -12.48
N ARG A 168 -4.58 0.54 -12.39
CA ARG A 168 -5.58 -0.53 -12.25
C ARG A 168 -5.62 -1.41 -13.51
N LEU A 169 -5.65 -0.80 -14.68
CA LEU A 169 -5.75 -1.54 -15.94
C LEU A 169 -4.51 -2.40 -16.21
N PHE A 170 -3.31 -1.90 -15.91
CA PHE A 170 -2.10 -2.67 -16.13
C PHE A 170 -1.81 -3.64 -14.97
N CYS A 171 -1.62 -3.13 -13.75
CA CYS A 171 -1.15 -3.94 -12.62
C CYS A 171 -2.16 -4.99 -12.12
N HIS A 172 -3.46 -4.72 -12.24
CA HIS A 172 -4.50 -5.66 -11.83
C HIS A 172 -5.06 -6.43 -13.03
N GLU A 173 -5.47 -5.77 -14.12
CA GLU A 173 -6.17 -6.47 -15.21
C GLU A 173 -5.23 -7.10 -16.26
N THR A 174 -4.05 -6.52 -16.51
CA THR A 174 -3.15 -7.01 -17.59
C THR A 174 -2.15 -8.04 -17.07
N ILE A 175 -1.50 -7.76 -15.95
CA ILE A 175 -0.42 -8.62 -15.41
C ILE A 175 -0.78 -9.28 -14.08
N GLU A 176 -1.94 -8.95 -13.49
CA GLU A 176 -2.49 -9.59 -12.28
C GLU A 176 -1.53 -9.61 -11.05
N VAL A 177 -0.56 -8.69 -10.98
CA VAL A 177 0.39 -8.60 -9.85
C VAL A 177 -0.18 -7.91 -8.62
N CYS A 178 -1.20 -7.08 -8.82
CA CYS A 178 -1.93 -6.38 -7.77
C CYS A 178 -3.34 -6.95 -7.60
N THR A 179 -3.86 -6.91 -6.37
CA THR A 179 -5.28 -7.19 -6.13
C THR A 179 -6.12 -5.91 -6.25
N ALA A 180 -7.43 -6.04 -6.44
CA ALA A 180 -8.36 -4.90 -6.47
C ALA A 180 -8.28 -4.00 -5.22
N VAL A 181 -7.83 -4.56 -4.09
CA VAL A 181 -7.64 -3.87 -2.80
C VAL A 181 -6.38 -3.00 -2.81
N ASP A 182 -5.36 -3.37 -3.59
CA ASP A 182 -4.08 -2.65 -3.69
C ASP A 182 -4.16 -1.43 -4.61
N VAL A 183 -4.99 -1.51 -5.65
CA VAL A 183 -5.16 -0.46 -6.67
C VAL A 183 -6.40 0.42 -6.43
N ALA A 184 -7.00 0.33 -5.24
CA ALA A 184 -8.14 1.15 -4.87
C ALA A 184 -7.74 2.64 -4.86
N PRO A 185 -8.63 3.54 -5.33
CA PRO A 185 -8.33 4.96 -5.36
C PRO A 185 -8.08 5.48 -3.93
N MET A 186 -6.93 6.14 -3.78
CA MET A 186 -6.47 6.75 -2.53
C MET A 186 -7.23 8.04 -2.17
N THR A 187 -8.22 8.47 -2.96
CA THR A 187 -8.84 9.79 -2.83
C THR A 187 -9.72 9.93 -1.57
N ASP A 188 -9.57 11.13 -0.99
CA ASP A 188 -9.93 11.54 0.36
C ASP A 188 -11.44 11.69 0.61
N GLU A 189 -12.26 11.81 -0.45
CA GLU A 189 -13.68 12.19 -0.32
C GLU A 189 -14.54 11.14 0.42
N GLU A 190 -14.13 9.88 0.42
CA GLU A 190 -14.79 8.79 1.15
C GLU A 190 -13.98 8.31 2.36
N SER A 191 -12.67 8.56 2.38
CA SER A 191 -11.79 8.29 3.52
C SER A 191 -12.13 9.19 4.71
N GLY A 192 -12.52 10.45 4.46
CA GLY A 192 -13.05 11.32 5.51
C GLY A 192 -14.32 10.73 6.12
N LYS A 193 -15.23 10.20 5.29
CA LYS A 193 -16.49 9.63 5.76
C LYS A 193 -16.29 8.32 6.54
N ALA A 194 -15.38 7.46 6.11
CA ALA A 194 -15.04 6.21 6.80
C ALA A 194 -14.23 6.43 8.09
N GLN A 195 -13.34 7.42 8.14
CA GLN A 195 -12.62 7.79 9.37
C GLN A 195 -13.55 8.46 10.38
N ILE A 196 -14.45 9.36 9.94
CA ILE A 196 -15.46 9.97 10.82
C ILE A 196 -16.38 8.90 11.41
N LEU A 197 -16.81 7.91 10.62
CA LEU A 197 -17.64 6.80 11.12
C LEU A 197 -16.91 5.95 12.18
N ASN A 198 -15.64 5.60 11.95
CA ASN A 198 -14.85 4.82 12.92
C ASN A 198 -14.53 5.60 14.20
N ASP A 199 -14.25 6.90 14.08
CA ASP A 199 -13.93 7.73 15.24
C ASP A 199 -15.18 8.00 16.10
N GLU A 200 -16.35 8.20 15.49
CA GLU A 200 -17.63 8.37 16.21
C GLU A 200 -18.07 7.08 16.92
N GLU A 201 -17.84 5.90 16.32
CA GLU A 201 -18.14 4.61 16.95
C GLU A 201 -17.19 4.32 18.12
N LYS A 202 -15.92 4.72 17.99
CA LYS A 202 -14.92 4.63 19.06
C LYS A 202 -15.24 5.59 20.20
N GLU A 203 -15.68 6.81 19.91
CA GLU A 203 -16.08 7.81 20.91
C GLU A 203 -17.30 7.32 21.72
N LYS A 204 -18.34 6.78 21.06
CA LYS A 204 -19.50 6.17 21.73
C LYS A 204 -19.12 4.99 22.63
N THR A 205 -18.12 4.21 22.24
CA THR A 205 -17.64 3.07 23.04
C THR A 205 -16.90 3.55 24.29
N VAL A 206 -16.09 4.61 24.16
CA VAL A 206 -15.36 5.23 25.28
C VAL A 206 -16.33 5.89 26.26
N GLU A 207 -17.33 6.63 25.76
CA GLU A 207 -18.34 7.29 26.60
C GLU A 207 -19.16 6.28 27.40
N LYS A 208 -19.60 5.18 26.76
CA LYS A 208 -20.32 4.09 27.43
C LYS A 208 -19.46 3.39 28.50
N ALA A 209 -18.16 3.26 28.28
CA ALA A 209 -17.25 2.70 29.27
C ALA A 209 -17.04 3.66 30.45
N LEU A 210 -16.95 4.96 30.19
CA LEU A 210 -16.80 6.00 31.21
C LEU A 210 -18.03 6.09 32.12
N ASP A 211 -19.23 6.05 31.56
CA ASP A 211 -20.49 6.07 32.31
C ASP A 211 -20.70 4.83 33.16
N LYS A 212 -20.17 3.68 32.72
CA LYS A 212 -20.19 2.46 33.52
C LYS A 212 -19.29 2.60 34.74
N LEU A 213 -18.04 3.06 34.55
CA LEU A 213 -17.09 3.27 35.64
C LEU A 213 -17.59 4.30 36.66
N LYS A 214 -18.31 5.34 36.21
CA LYS A 214 -18.86 6.36 37.10
C LYS A 214 -19.96 5.80 38.01
N ARG A 215 -20.85 4.95 37.48
CA ARG A 215 -21.87 4.27 38.28
C ARG A 215 -21.27 3.27 39.27
N ASP A 216 -20.28 2.49 38.82
CA ASP A 216 -19.58 1.53 39.69
C ASP A 216 -18.85 2.25 40.85
N ALA A 217 -18.38 3.48 40.64
CA ALA A 217 -17.73 4.30 41.67
C ALA A 217 -18.72 4.97 42.65
N GLU A 218 -19.92 5.32 42.20
CA GLU A 218 -20.99 5.85 43.07
C GLU A 218 -21.54 4.74 43.98
N GLU A 219 -21.72 3.52 43.45
CA GLU A 219 -22.18 2.36 44.24
C GLU A 219 -21.19 1.97 45.35
N MET A 220 -19.89 2.11 45.13
CA MET A 220 -18.86 1.88 46.16
C MET A 220 -18.80 2.98 47.24
N ASN A 221 -19.28 4.20 46.97
CA ASN A 221 -19.31 5.28 47.96
C ASN A 221 -20.55 5.22 48.84
N ASP A 222 -21.62 4.55 48.40
CA ASP A 222 -22.85 4.36 49.19
C ASP A 222 -22.76 3.14 50.15
N GLU A 223 -21.73 2.30 50.02
CA GLU A 223 -21.46 1.15 50.91
C GLU A 223 -20.43 1.44 52.02
N LEU A 224 -19.91 2.68 52.14
CA LEU A 224 -18.95 3.10 53.19
C LEU A 224 -19.61 3.99 54.26
#